data_AF-Q7NEI7-F1
#
_entry.id   AF-Q7NEI7-F1
#
_cell.length_a   1.000
_cell.length_b   1.000
_cell.length_c   1.000
_cell.angle_alpha   90.00
_cell.angle_beta   90.00
_cell.angle_gamma   90.00
#
_symmetry.space_group_name_H-M   'P 1'
#
loop_
_entity.id
_entity.type
_entity.pdbx_description
1 polymer ?
#
loop_
_entity_poly.entity_id
_entity_poly.type
_entity_poly.pdbx_seq_one_letter_code
_entity_poly.pdbx_strand_id
1 'polypeptide(L)'
;MSPNVSPSCHPPSSIHVRQKAIALLAGGATMADVARQIGVAERTLQRWMKRPDFAAEVEHSRTTQTRAVAKVTAEDLGRQYAALLPLALSTIHELMTDARTKPEVRLRAAVQTLTLAGLALRQAVEPATAPSYVAVLPEEDDRDWSDPNKPKFMTKERRDAVMEAAFLDLG
;
A
#
# COMPACT_ATOMS: atom_id res chain seq x y z
N MET A 1 42.90 19.55 -55.96
CA MET A 1 42.03 20.40 -55.11
C MET A 1 40.66 19.74 -55.09
N SER A 2 40.38 18.95 -54.05
CA SER A 2 39.09 18.25 -53.92
C SER A 2 38.14 19.13 -53.10
N PRO A 3 36.90 19.38 -53.55
CA PRO A 3 35.94 20.13 -52.76
C PRO A 3 35.50 19.31 -51.55
N ASN A 4 35.71 19.87 -50.37
CA ASN A 4 35.25 19.38 -49.09
C ASN A 4 33.72 19.54 -49.03
N VAL A 5 33.00 18.46 -49.29
CA VAL A 5 31.54 18.41 -49.16
C VAL A 5 31.22 18.18 -47.69
N SER A 6 30.99 19.27 -46.96
CA SER A 6 30.38 19.22 -45.63
C SER A 6 29.02 18.51 -45.71
N PRO A 7 28.73 17.50 -44.87
CA PRO A 7 27.41 16.93 -44.81
C PRO A 7 26.44 17.98 -44.27
N SER A 8 25.58 18.48 -45.14
CA SER A 8 24.46 19.34 -44.79
C SER A 8 23.48 18.56 -43.90
N CYS A 9 23.65 18.69 -42.58
CA CYS A 9 22.68 18.26 -41.58
C CYS A 9 21.34 19.00 -41.81
N HIS A 10 20.45 18.40 -42.58
CA HIS A 10 19.03 18.74 -42.53
C HIS A 10 18.48 18.27 -41.17
N PRO A 11 17.82 19.13 -40.39
CA PRO A 11 17.23 18.72 -39.14
C PRO A 11 16.11 17.70 -39.44
N PRO A 12 16.15 16.48 -38.86
CA PRO A 12 14.98 15.61 -38.89
C PRO A 12 13.79 16.40 -38.36
N SER A 13 12.64 16.31 -39.03
CA SER A 13 11.48 17.15 -38.75
C SER A 13 11.25 17.24 -37.23
N SER A 14 11.25 18.47 -36.71
CA SER A 14 11.27 18.76 -35.27
C SER A 14 10.19 18.03 -34.48
N ILE A 15 9.09 17.64 -35.15
CA ILE A 15 7.99 16.85 -34.62
C ILE A 15 8.41 15.42 -34.28
N HIS A 16 9.09 14.69 -35.17
CA HIS A 16 9.48 13.30 -34.91
C HIS A 16 10.55 13.20 -33.83
N VAL A 17 11.47 14.16 -33.77
CA VAL A 17 12.47 14.25 -32.70
C VAL A 17 11.79 14.49 -31.34
N ARG A 18 10.81 15.40 -31.30
CA ARG A 18 10.02 15.70 -30.10
C ARG A 18 9.22 14.47 -29.63
N GLN A 19 8.52 13.80 -30.53
CA GLN A 19 7.75 12.59 -30.23
C GLN A 19 8.64 11.47 -29.69
N LYS A 20 9.81 11.25 -30.32
CA LYS A 20 10.77 10.25 -29.86
C LYS A 20 11.33 10.58 -28.48
N ALA A 21 11.63 11.86 -28.22
CA ALA A 21 12.05 12.31 -26.89
C ALA A 21 10.98 12.06 -25.83
N ILE A 22 9.71 12.35 -26.15
CA ILE A 22 8.57 12.11 -25.26
C ILE A 22 8.45 10.62 -24.91
N ALA A 23 8.48 9.75 -25.92
CA ALA A 23 8.38 8.30 -25.72
C ALA A 23 9.52 7.75 -24.84
N LEU A 24 10.75 8.21 -25.05
CA LEU A 24 11.90 7.76 -24.27
C LEU A 24 11.87 8.26 -22.82
N LEU A 25 11.50 9.53 -22.61
CA LEU A 25 11.37 10.10 -21.26
C LEU A 25 10.19 9.50 -20.48
N ALA A 26 9.09 9.19 -21.17
CA ALA A 26 7.95 8.47 -20.60
C ALA A 26 8.36 7.06 -20.15
N GLY A 27 9.20 6.38 -20.95
CA GLY A 27 9.79 5.08 -20.64
C GLY A 27 10.88 5.10 -19.56
N GLY A 28 11.19 6.26 -18.96
CA GLY A 28 12.14 6.38 -17.85
C GLY A 28 13.60 6.55 -18.23
N ALA A 29 13.93 6.79 -19.51
CA ALA A 29 15.30 7.08 -19.92
C ALA A 29 15.80 8.42 -19.33
N THR A 30 17.10 8.50 -19.05
CA THR A 30 17.72 9.73 -18.55
C THR A 30 17.82 10.78 -19.66
N MET A 31 17.82 12.07 -19.30
CA MET A 31 17.95 13.15 -20.31
C MET A 31 19.22 13.03 -21.15
N ALA A 32 20.33 12.56 -20.56
CA ALA A 32 21.58 12.32 -21.26
C ALA A 32 21.46 11.18 -22.29
N ASP A 33 20.79 10.09 -21.93
CA ASP A 33 20.57 8.97 -22.85
C ASP A 33 19.66 9.36 -24.01
N VAL A 34 18.57 10.08 -23.71
CA VAL A 34 17.64 10.59 -24.72
C VAL A 34 18.35 11.54 -25.67
N ALA A 35 19.12 12.50 -25.15
CA ALA A 35 19.93 13.45 -25.92
C ALA A 35 20.85 12.74 -26.91
N ARG A 36 21.60 11.73 -26.42
CA ARG A 36 22.49 10.90 -27.24
C ARG A 36 21.73 10.12 -28.32
N GLN A 37 20.56 9.58 -28.00
CA GLN A 37 19.78 8.74 -28.91
C GLN A 37 19.05 9.52 -30.02
N ILE A 38 18.69 10.77 -29.75
CA ILE A 38 17.98 11.64 -30.72
C ILE A 38 18.91 12.66 -31.40
N GLY A 39 20.17 12.77 -30.98
CA GLY A 39 21.15 13.69 -31.56
C GLY A 39 20.91 15.15 -31.20
N VAL A 40 20.41 15.43 -29.98
CA VAL A 40 20.11 16.79 -29.49
C VAL A 40 20.87 17.06 -28.21
N ALA A 41 21.33 18.30 -27.99
CA ALA A 41 21.98 18.68 -26.75
C ALA A 41 21.05 18.55 -25.53
N GLU A 42 21.56 18.05 -24.41
CA GLU A 42 20.78 17.88 -23.17
C GLU A 42 20.13 19.20 -22.70
N ARG A 43 20.85 20.33 -22.86
CA ARG A 43 20.33 21.67 -22.55
C ARG A 43 19.04 22.00 -23.32
N THR A 44 18.88 21.48 -24.53
CA THR A 44 17.66 21.64 -25.33
C THR A 44 16.51 20.84 -24.73
N LEU A 45 16.76 19.60 -24.29
CA LEU A 45 15.76 18.79 -23.58
C LEU A 45 15.34 19.44 -22.25
N GLN A 46 16.30 19.97 -21.48
CA GLN A 46 16.00 20.72 -20.25
C GLN A 46 15.11 21.94 -20.54
N ARG A 47 15.38 22.67 -21.63
CA ARG A 47 14.53 23.78 -22.06
C ARG A 47 13.13 23.32 -22.48
N TRP A 48 13.01 22.18 -23.14
CA TRP A 48 11.70 21.61 -23.52
C TRP A 48 10.92 21.17 -22.29
N MET A 49 11.56 20.54 -21.31
CA MET A 49 10.92 20.10 -20.06
C MET A 49 10.36 21.26 -19.22
N LYS A 50 10.94 22.46 -19.35
CA LYS A 50 10.41 23.69 -18.71
C LYS A 50 9.15 24.21 -19.38
N ARG A 51 8.82 23.74 -20.59
CA ARG A 51 7.57 24.12 -21.27
C ARG A 51 6.43 23.23 -20.77
N PRO A 52 5.28 23.80 -20.38
CA PRO A 52 4.18 23.05 -19.81
C PRO A 52 3.55 22.07 -20.82
N ASP A 53 3.54 22.42 -22.11
CA ASP A 53 3.00 21.57 -23.17
C ASP A 53 3.79 20.26 -23.32
N PHE A 54 5.12 20.35 -23.32
CA PHE A 54 5.98 19.17 -23.44
C PHE A 54 5.95 18.33 -22.16
N ALA A 55 6.01 18.97 -20.99
CA ALA A 55 5.95 18.25 -19.71
C ALA A 55 4.63 17.48 -19.54
N ALA A 56 3.50 18.10 -19.90
CA ALA A 56 2.19 17.44 -19.88
C ALA A 56 2.13 16.24 -20.83
N GLU A 57 2.73 16.36 -22.02
CA GLU A 57 2.75 15.28 -23.02
C GLU A 57 3.62 14.09 -22.59
N VAL A 58 4.75 14.34 -21.91
CA VAL A 58 5.58 13.31 -21.28
C VAL A 58 4.81 12.60 -20.16
N GLU A 59 4.13 13.34 -19.29
CA GLU A 59 3.40 12.75 -18.17
C GLU A 59 2.17 11.95 -18.63
N HIS A 60 1.46 12.45 -19.64
CA HIS A 60 0.38 11.70 -20.28
C HIS A 60 0.87 10.40 -20.91
N SER A 61 1.99 10.46 -21.63
CA SER A 61 2.63 9.28 -22.23
C SER A 61 3.10 8.28 -21.16
N ARG A 62 3.63 8.77 -20.04
CA ARG A 62 4.02 7.93 -18.90
C ARG A 62 2.82 7.23 -18.28
N THR A 63 1.75 7.98 -18.02
CA THR A 63 0.53 7.43 -17.41
C THR A 63 -0.11 6.35 -18.30
N THR A 64 -0.20 6.61 -19.60
CA THR A 64 -0.74 5.65 -20.58
C THR A 64 0.12 4.40 -20.68
N GLN A 65 1.45 4.54 -20.71
CA GLN A 65 2.38 3.42 -20.72
C GLN A 65 2.29 2.58 -19.43
N THR A 66 2.30 3.21 -18.26
CA THR A 66 2.16 2.51 -16.97
C THR A 66 0.84 1.74 -16.90
N ARG A 67 -0.26 2.34 -17.35
CA ARG A 67 -1.58 1.68 -17.39
C ARG A 67 -1.59 0.47 -18.33
N ALA A 68 -0.96 0.59 -19.50
CA ALA A 68 -0.87 -0.51 -20.46
C ALA A 68 -0.05 -1.67 -19.88
N VAL A 69 1.10 -1.39 -19.26
CA VAL A 69 1.93 -2.40 -18.60
C VAL A 69 1.17 -3.06 -17.46
N ALA A 70 0.54 -2.27 -16.58
CA ALA A 70 -0.26 -2.78 -15.47
C ALA A 70 -1.35 -3.75 -15.93
N LYS A 71 -2.04 -3.42 -17.04
CA LYS A 71 -3.05 -4.29 -17.63
C LYS A 71 -2.46 -5.63 -18.08
N VAL A 72 -1.37 -5.62 -18.85
CA VAL A 72 -0.71 -6.84 -19.33
C VAL A 72 -0.24 -7.69 -18.14
N THR A 73 0.38 -7.07 -17.14
CA THR A 73 0.84 -7.78 -15.95
C THR A 73 -0.31 -8.39 -15.14
N ALA A 74 -1.46 -7.70 -15.04
CA ALA A 74 -2.63 -8.22 -14.35
C ALA A 74 -3.25 -9.41 -15.09
N GLU A 75 -3.30 -9.36 -16.42
CA GLU A 75 -3.77 -10.47 -17.26
C GLU A 75 -2.84 -11.68 -17.15
N ASP A 76 -1.52 -11.48 -17.15
CA ASP A 76 -0.54 -12.54 -17.00
C ASP A 76 -0.59 -13.19 -15.61
N LEU A 77 -0.67 -12.38 -14.56
CA LEU A 77 -0.88 -12.88 -13.20
C LEU A 77 -2.20 -13.64 -13.09
N GLY A 78 -3.27 -13.11 -13.67
CA GLY A 78 -4.58 -13.79 -13.73
C GLY A 78 -4.48 -15.16 -14.39
N ARG A 79 -3.77 -15.26 -15.52
CA ARG A 79 -3.53 -16.55 -16.21
C ARG A 79 -2.70 -17.51 -15.36
N GLN A 80 -1.65 -17.03 -14.69
CA GLN A 80 -0.82 -17.85 -13.81
C GLN A 80 -1.63 -18.39 -12.63
N TYR A 81 -2.40 -17.55 -11.95
CA TYR A 81 -3.26 -17.99 -10.84
C TYR A 81 -4.38 -18.91 -11.31
N ALA A 82 -5.00 -18.64 -12.46
CA ALA A 82 -6.03 -19.50 -13.03
C ALA A 82 -5.52 -20.93 -13.29
N ALA A 83 -4.26 -21.08 -13.68
CA ALA A 83 -3.62 -22.39 -13.85
C ALA A 83 -3.40 -23.13 -12.51
N LEU A 84 -3.24 -22.41 -11.39
CA LEU A 84 -3.03 -22.98 -10.06
C LEU A 84 -4.34 -23.28 -9.32
N LEU A 85 -5.45 -22.64 -9.69
CA LEU A 85 -6.74 -22.80 -9.03
C LEU A 85 -7.21 -24.27 -8.94
N PRO A 86 -7.14 -25.10 -9.99
CA PRO A 86 -7.58 -26.49 -9.90
C PRO A 86 -6.80 -27.30 -8.86
N LEU A 87 -5.48 -27.07 -8.77
CA LEU A 87 -4.62 -27.74 -7.79
C LEU A 87 -4.95 -27.30 -6.36
N ALA A 88 -5.14 -26.00 -6.14
CA ALA A 88 -5.56 -25.49 -4.84
C ALA A 88 -6.91 -26.08 -4.40
N LEU A 89 -7.89 -26.12 -5.30
CA LEU A 89 -9.20 -26.72 -5.00
C LEU A 89 -9.11 -28.22 -4.72
N SER A 90 -8.28 -28.98 -5.45
CA SER A 90 -8.08 -30.40 -5.17
C SER A 90 -7.46 -30.63 -3.79
N THR A 91 -6.48 -29.80 -3.38
CA THR A 91 -5.87 -29.93 -2.05
C THR A 91 -6.85 -29.60 -0.92
N ILE A 92 -7.70 -28.58 -1.10
CA ILE A 92 -8.76 -28.26 -0.12
C ILE A 92 -9.76 -29.41 -0.02
N HIS A 93 -10.18 -29.98 -1.16
CA HIS A 93 -11.09 -31.12 -1.18
C HIS A 93 -10.50 -32.36 -0.49
N GLU A 94 -9.22 -32.66 -0.72
CA GLU A 94 -8.50 -33.73 -0.03
C GLU A 94 -8.45 -33.50 1.48
N LEU A 95 -8.08 -32.29 1.92
CA LEU A 95 -8.06 -31.92 3.34
C LEU A 95 -9.43 -32.04 4.01
N MET A 96 -10.54 -31.82 3.29
CA MET A 96 -11.90 -31.96 3.83
C MET A 96 -12.34 -33.42 3.97
N THR A 97 -11.93 -34.26 3.02
CA THR A 97 -12.40 -35.64 2.88
C THR A 97 -11.53 -36.65 3.62
N ASP A 98 -10.27 -36.32 3.89
CA ASP A 98 -9.37 -37.18 4.66
C ASP A 98 -9.79 -37.29 6.13
N ALA A 99 -10.16 -38.49 6.55
CA ALA A 99 -10.54 -38.81 7.92
C ALA A 99 -9.38 -38.71 8.93
N ARG A 100 -8.13 -38.76 8.46
CA ARG A 100 -6.92 -38.63 9.31
C ARG A 100 -6.57 -37.17 9.60
N THR A 101 -7.08 -36.24 8.81
CA THR A 101 -6.86 -34.81 9.01
C THR A 101 -7.60 -34.32 10.25
N LYS A 102 -6.96 -33.43 11.02
CA LYS A 102 -7.55 -32.87 12.27
C LYS A 102 -8.93 -32.25 11.98
N PRO A 103 -9.94 -32.45 12.86
CA PRO A 103 -11.29 -31.92 12.64
C PRO A 103 -11.34 -30.41 12.40
N GLU A 104 -10.51 -29.63 13.09
CA GLU A 104 -10.40 -28.17 12.92
C GLU A 104 -9.95 -27.78 11.50
N VAL A 105 -8.99 -28.51 10.95
CA VAL A 105 -8.46 -28.27 9.59
C VAL A 105 -9.51 -28.61 8.55
N ARG A 106 -10.22 -29.74 8.72
CA ARG A 106 -11.34 -30.15 7.86
C ARG A 106 -12.46 -29.10 7.85
N LEU A 107 -12.85 -28.62 9.04
CA LEU A 107 -13.86 -27.58 9.20
C LEU A 107 -13.42 -26.28 8.52
N ARG A 108 -12.17 -25.86 8.73
CA ARG A 108 -11.63 -24.65 8.08
C ARG A 108 -11.64 -24.79 6.55
N ALA A 109 -11.22 -25.93 6.02
CA ALA A 109 -11.25 -26.21 4.58
C ALA A 109 -12.69 -26.20 4.01
N ALA A 110 -13.66 -26.74 4.75
CA ALA A 110 -15.08 -26.70 4.38
C ALA A 110 -15.65 -25.28 4.37
N VAL A 111 -15.35 -24.47 5.40
CA VAL A 111 -15.76 -23.07 5.47
C VAL A 111 -15.15 -22.27 4.31
N GLN A 112 -13.86 -22.45 4.02
CA GLN A 112 -13.19 -21.78 2.90
C GLN A 112 -13.85 -22.13 1.56
N THR A 113 -14.18 -23.40 1.33
CA THR A 113 -14.90 -23.85 0.12
C THR A 113 -16.27 -23.18 0.00
N LEU A 114 -17.04 -23.10 1.09
CA LEU A 114 -18.34 -22.42 1.10
C LEU A 114 -18.21 -20.92 0.86
N THR A 115 -17.19 -20.27 1.42
CA THR A 115 -16.90 -18.85 1.16
C THR A 115 -16.55 -18.62 -0.31
N LEU A 116 -15.70 -19.47 -0.90
CA LEU A 116 -15.35 -19.39 -2.32
C LEU A 116 -16.54 -19.65 -3.25
N ALA A 117 -17.48 -20.50 -2.83
CA ALA A 117 -18.73 -20.74 -3.56
C ALA A 117 -19.75 -19.59 -3.44
N GLY A 118 -19.43 -18.52 -2.71
CA GLY A 118 -20.37 -17.44 -2.42
C GLY A 118 -21.51 -17.83 -1.47
N LEU A 119 -21.39 -19.00 -0.82
CA LEU A 119 -22.34 -19.55 0.14
C LEU A 119 -21.94 -19.23 1.59
N ALA A 120 -21.10 -18.22 1.79
CA ALA A 120 -20.63 -17.83 3.11
C ALA A 120 -21.83 -17.59 4.03
N LEU A 121 -22.06 -18.52 4.96
CA LEU A 121 -22.96 -18.34 6.09
C LEU A 121 -22.47 -17.08 6.79
N ARG A 122 -23.30 -16.03 6.78
CA ARG A 122 -23.05 -14.77 7.46
C ARG A 122 -22.80 -15.11 8.93
N GLN A 123 -21.54 -15.24 9.33
CA GLN A 123 -21.18 -15.46 10.72
C GLN A 123 -21.43 -14.13 11.42
N ALA A 124 -22.66 -13.95 11.89
CA ALA A 124 -22.98 -13.01 12.95
C ALA A 124 -22.33 -13.53 14.24
N VAL A 125 -21.02 -13.44 14.31
CA VAL A 125 -20.34 -13.34 15.60
C VAL A 125 -20.18 -11.85 15.80
N GLU A 126 -21.20 -11.21 16.36
CA GLU A 126 -20.94 -9.98 17.11
C GLU A 126 -20.00 -10.38 18.25
N PRO A 127 -18.73 -9.95 18.28
CA PRO A 127 -18.08 -9.88 19.57
C PRO A 127 -18.89 -8.86 20.34
N ALA A 128 -19.58 -9.29 21.40
CA ALA A 128 -20.13 -8.39 22.39
C ALA A 128 -18.99 -7.49 22.83
N THR A 129 -18.91 -6.28 22.26
CA THR A 129 -18.06 -5.21 22.74
C THR A 129 -18.56 -4.97 24.15
N ALA A 130 -17.85 -5.54 25.12
CA ALA A 130 -17.91 -5.07 26.49
C ALA A 130 -17.78 -3.54 26.39
N PRO A 131 -18.68 -2.77 27.02
CA PRO A 131 -18.61 -1.33 26.97
C PRO A 131 -17.20 -0.93 27.40
N SER A 132 -16.47 -0.30 26.48
CA SER A 132 -15.19 0.32 26.76
C SER A 132 -15.43 1.27 27.93
N TYR A 133 -15.02 0.85 29.14
CA TYR A 133 -14.94 1.73 30.28
C TYR A 133 -13.79 2.69 29.99
N VAL A 134 -14.09 3.73 29.22
CA VAL A 134 -13.27 4.92 29.18
C VAL A 134 -13.45 5.52 30.57
N ALA A 135 -12.55 5.15 31.49
CA ALA A 135 -12.34 5.93 32.69
C ALA A 135 -11.96 7.33 32.21
N VAL A 136 -12.95 8.23 32.19
CA VAL A 136 -12.70 9.66 32.14
C VAL A 136 -11.95 9.96 33.44
N LEU A 137 -10.62 9.89 33.38
CA LEU A 137 -9.79 10.49 34.39
C LEU A 137 -10.15 11.97 34.37
N PRO A 138 -10.59 12.57 35.49
CA PRO A 138 -10.84 13.99 35.53
C PRO A 138 -9.57 14.70 35.07
N GLU A 139 -9.73 15.61 34.10
CA GLU A 139 -8.67 16.50 33.64
C GLU A 139 -7.95 17.06 34.86
N GLU A 140 -6.62 16.96 34.86
CA GLU A 140 -5.79 17.55 35.89
C GLU A 140 -5.95 19.07 35.82
N ASP A 141 -6.95 19.55 36.55
CA ASP A 141 -7.21 20.95 36.84
C ASP A 141 -5.97 21.55 37.51
N ASP A 142 -5.66 22.77 37.09
CA ASP A 142 -4.44 23.51 37.37
C ASP A 142 -4.07 23.45 38.86
N ARG A 143 -3.05 22.63 39.17
CA ARG A 143 -2.57 22.45 40.54
C ARG A 143 -1.76 23.66 40.98
N ASP A 144 -2.45 24.68 41.50
CA ASP A 144 -1.88 25.72 42.34
C ASP A 144 -1.25 25.08 43.58
N TRP A 145 0.08 25.11 43.61
CA TRP A 145 0.94 24.46 44.60
C TRP A 145 1.09 25.26 45.89
N SER A 146 0.32 26.34 46.06
CA SER A 146 0.52 27.35 47.11
C SER A 146 -0.40 27.23 48.32
N ASP A 147 -1.30 26.23 48.37
CA ASP A 147 -2.22 26.04 49.50
C ASP A 147 -1.60 25.16 50.62
N PRO A 148 -1.21 25.73 51.78
CA PRO A 148 -0.60 24.98 52.86
C PRO A 148 -1.60 24.12 53.66
N ASN A 149 -2.90 24.21 53.39
CA ASN A 149 -3.94 23.54 54.17
C ASN A 149 -4.63 22.38 53.44
N LYS A 150 -4.11 21.94 52.28
CA LYS A 150 -4.61 20.71 51.64
C LYS A 150 -4.25 19.46 52.46
N PRO A 151 -5.17 18.49 52.56
CA PRO A 151 -4.90 17.25 53.27
C PRO A 151 -3.76 16.50 52.56
N LYS A 152 -2.65 16.30 53.28
CA LYS A 152 -1.51 15.50 52.79
C LYS A 152 -2.05 14.15 52.34
N PHE A 153 -1.81 13.79 51.08
CA PHE A 153 -2.16 12.49 50.54
C PHE A 153 -1.74 11.39 51.52
N MET A 154 -2.68 10.47 51.80
CA MET A 154 -2.47 9.33 52.69
C MET A 154 -1.14 8.66 52.36
N THR A 155 -0.25 8.59 53.35
CA THR A 155 0.98 7.80 53.26
C THR A 155 0.62 6.36 52.91
N LYS A 156 1.52 5.69 52.19
CA LYS A 156 1.32 4.34 51.64
C LYS A 156 0.78 3.34 52.69
N GLU A 157 1.24 3.45 53.92
CA GLU A 157 0.79 2.66 55.07
C GLU A 157 -0.71 2.78 55.38
N ARG A 158 -1.30 3.95 55.15
CA ARG A 158 -2.74 4.18 55.38
C ARG A 158 -3.61 3.69 54.21
N ARG A 159 -3.04 3.59 53.01
CA ARG A 159 -3.69 2.98 51.84
C ARG A 159 -3.76 1.46 51.98
N ASP A 160 -2.67 0.85 52.46
CA ASP A 160 -2.61 -0.60 52.64
C ASP A 160 -3.57 -1.07 53.75
N ALA A 161 -3.70 -0.29 54.84
CA ALA A 161 -4.67 -0.58 55.91
C ALA A 161 -6.15 -0.49 55.47
N VAL A 162 -6.48 0.42 54.54
CA VAL A 162 -7.86 0.54 54.01
C VAL A 162 -8.17 -0.57 53.00
N MET A 163 -7.17 -1.00 52.23
CA MET A 163 -7.32 -2.14 51.32
C MET A 163 -7.42 -3.49 52.05
N GLU A 164 -6.71 -3.65 53.17
CA GLU A 164 -6.80 -4.87 54.00
C GLU A 164 -8.15 -4.95 54.74
N ALA A 165 -8.67 -3.81 55.23
CA ALA A 165 -10.00 -3.74 55.84
C ALA A 165 -11.14 -4.04 54.85
N ALA A 166 -11.00 -3.64 53.57
CA ALA A 166 -12.00 -3.92 52.53
C ALA A 166 -12.02 -5.41 52.11
N PHE A 167 -10.95 -6.16 52.39
CA PHE A 167 -10.87 -7.59 52.05
C PHE A 167 -11.53 -8.50 53.10
N LEU A 168 -11.79 -8.01 54.31
CA LEU A 168 -12.40 -8.79 55.40
C LEU A 168 -13.94 -8.69 55.46
N ASP A 169 -14.57 -7.84 54.65
CA ASP A 169 -16.03 -7.61 54.63
C ASP A 169 -16.74 -8.31 53.44
N LEU A 170 -16.02 -9.20 52.74
CA LEU A 170 -16.53 -10.01 51.62
C LEU A 170 -16.50 -11.53 51.90
N GLY A 171 -16.42 -11.92 53.17
CA GLY A 171 -16.55 -13.31 53.65
C GLY A 171 -17.91 -13.57 54.26
#